data_AF-A0A2A4CJ85-F1
#
_entry.id   AF-A0A2A4CJ85-F1
#
_cell.length_a   1.000
_cell.length_b   1.000
_cell.length_c   1.000
_cell.angle_alpha   90.00
_cell.angle_beta   90.00
_cell.angle_gamma   90.00
#
_symmetry.space_group_name_H-M   'P 1'
#
loop_
_entity.id
_entity.type
_entity.pdbx_description
1 polymer ?
#
loop_
_entity_poly.entity_id
_entity_poly.type
_entity_poly.pdbx_seq_one_letter_code
_entity_poly.pdbx_strand_id
1 'polypeptide(L)' 'MDVLSIVQHCGMQLTLDARIGREEYRSAHGSVEALERFAEALVASLGYGEPGRAGLAERGAPHTRSA' A
#
# COMPACT_ATOMS: atom_id res chain seq x y z
N MET A 1 6.53 -1.63 13.30
CA MET A 1 5.70 -0.91 12.31
C MET A 1 4.70 -0.07 13.08
N ASP A 2 4.78 1.25 12.96
CA ASP A 2 3.85 2.17 13.62
C ASP A 2 2.88 2.73 12.57
N VAL A 3 1.67 2.16 12.52
CA VAL A 3 0.67 2.52 11.50
C VAL A 3 0.28 4.00 11.57
N LEU A 4 0.25 4.58 12.77
CA LEU A 4 -0.12 5.99 12.98
C LEU A 4 0.93 6.93 12.42
N SER A 5 2.21 6.58 12.52
CA SER A 5 3.30 7.31 11.88
C SER A 5 3.19 7.25 10.35
N ILE A 6 2.87 6.09 9.77
CA ILE A 6 2.70 5.95 8.31
C ILE A 6 1.54 6.84 7.82
N VAL A 7 0.40 6.83 8.50
CA VAL A 7 -0.76 7.70 8.18
C VAL A 7 -0.32 9.18 8.14
N GLN A 8 0.41 9.65 9.15
CA GLN A 8 0.89 11.05 9.21
C GLN A 8 1.88 11.38 8.09
N HIS A 9 2.81 10.47 7.78
CA HIS A 9 3.79 10.69 6.71
C HIS A 9 3.16 10.72 5.32
N CYS A 10 2.05 10.00 5.11
CA CYS A 10 1.33 9.98 3.84
C CYS A 10 0.41 11.20 3.64
N GLY A 11 0.42 12.16 4.57
CA GLY A 11 -0.40 13.37 4.49
C GLY A 11 -1.86 13.13 4.87
N MET A 12 -2.15 12.04 5.59
CA MET A 12 -3.48 11.79 6.14
C MET A 12 -3.60 12.41 7.54
N GLN A 13 -4.80 12.88 7.86
CA GLN A 13 -5.18 13.43 9.16
C GLN A 13 -5.69 12.33 10.08
N LEU A 14 -5.17 12.27 11.31
CA LEU A 14 -5.71 11.43 12.37
C LEU A 14 -6.57 12.26 13.33
N THR A 15 -7.75 11.75 13.64
CA THR A 15 -8.68 12.33 14.62
C THR A 15 -8.90 11.33 15.74
N LEU A 16 -8.77 11.76 17.00
CA LEU A 16 -9.18 10.96 18.15
C LEU A 16 -10.70 11.09 18.31
N ASP A 17 -11.43 10.03 18.04
CA ASP A 17 -12.89 9.98 18.06
C ASP A 17 -13.40 9.75 19.49
N ALA A 18 -12.79 8.79 20.19
CA ALA A 18 -13.15 8.46 21.56
C ALA A 18 -11.96 7.88 22.33
N ARG A 19 -12.05 7.96 23.66
CA ARG A 19 -11.18 7.22 24.57
C ARG A 19 -12.02 6.51 25.60
N ILE A 20 -12.00 5.17 25.57
CA ILE A 20 -12.75 4.34 26.52
C ILE A 20 -11.72 3.62 27.40
N GLY A 21 -11.60 4.09 28.64
CA GLY A 21 -10.56 3.63 29.57
C GLY A 21 -9.15 3.94 29.05
N ARG A 22 -8.42 2.89 28.66
CA ARG A 22 -7.06 2.99 28.10
C ARG A 22 -7.01 2.87 26.59
N GLU A 23 -8.12 2.50 25.94
CA GLU A 23 -8.19 2.38 24.49
C GLU A 23 -8.56 3.72 23.85
N GLU A 24 -7.88 4.03 22.75
CA GLU A 24 -8.07 5.24 21.97
C GLU A 24 -8.53 4.87 20.56
N TYR A 25 -9.71 5.34 20.19
CA TYR A 25 -10.33 5.11 18.88
C TYR A 25 -9.99 6.29 17.98
N ARG A 26 -9.32 6.01 16.87
CA ARG A 26 -8.85 7.03 15.93
C ARG A 26 -9.39 6.78 14.52
N SER A 27 -9.80 7.86 13.88
CA SER A 27 -10.24 7.87 12.48
C SER A 27 -9.15 8.53 11.63
N ALA A 28 -8.85 7.97 10.45
CA ALA A 28 -7.89 8.53 9.50
C ALA A 28 -8.63 9.07 8.26
N HIS A 29 -8.33 10.31 7.88
CA HIS A 29 -9.00 11.02 6.79
C HIS A 29 -7.96 11.64 5.84
N GLY A 30 -8.29 11.76 4.56
CA GLY A 30 -7.38 12.36 3.58
C GLY A 30 -7.98 12.32 2.18
N SER A 31 -7.23 12.83 1.21
CA SER A 31 -7.55 12.62 -0.20
C SER A 31 -7.36 11.15 -0.59
N VAL A 32 -7.98 10.74 -1.70
CA VAL A 32 -7.76 9.40 -2.29
C VAL A 32 -6.28 9.19 -2.61
N GLU A 33 -5.59 10.21 -3.12
CA GLU A 33 -4.15 10.16 -3.42
C GLU A 33 -3.29 9.93 -2.16
N ALA A 34 -3.68 10.49 -1.00
CA ALA A 34 -3.00 10.22 0.27
C ALA A 34 -3.25 8.78 0.75
N LEU A 35 -4.46 8.25 0.50
CA LEU A 35 -4.80 6.86 0.80
C LEU A 35 -4.00 5.87 -0.08
N GLU A 36 -3.80 6.19 -1.35
CA GLU A 36 -2.96 5.38 -2.27
C GLU A 36 -1.51 5.31 -1.78
N ARG A 37 -0.91 6.46 -1.41
CA ARG A 37 0.43 6.52 -0.81
C ARG A 37 0.53 5.73 0.49
N PHE A 38 -0.51 5.80 1.32
CA PHE A 38 -0.58 5.03 2.56
C PHE A 38 -0.57 3.53 2.30
N ALA A 39 -1.36 3.05 1.34
CA ALA A 39 -1.39 1.64 0.96
C ALA A 39 -0.02 1.16 0.46
N GLU A 40 0.66 1.94 -0.39
CA GLU A 40 2.01 1.63 -0.86
C GLU A 40 3.03 1.55 0.29
N ALA A 41 3.03 2.55 1.17
CA ALA A 41 3.93 2.58 2.33
C ALA A 41 3.66 1.41 3.31
N LEU A 42 2.39 1.03 3.48
CA LEU A 42 2.00 -0.12 4.30
C LEU A 42 2.56 -1.44 3.72
N VAL A 43 2.41 -1.65 2.40
CA VAL A 43 2.90 -2.83 1.68
C VAL A 43 4.43 -2.92 1.76
N ALA A 44 5.12 -1.80 1.53
CA ALA A 44 6.58 -1.71 1.65
C ALA A 44 7.04 -2.02 3.09
N SER A 45 6.35 -1.48 4.09
CA SER A 45 6.69 -1.73 5.50
C SER A 45 6.44 -3.17 5.96
N LEU A 46 5.50 -3.87 5.33
CA LEU A 46 5.19 -5.27 5.63
C LEU A 46 6.12 -6.25 4.88
N GLY A 47 7.00 -5.77 3.99
CA GLY A 47 7.88 -6.63 3.21
C GLY A 47 7.15 -7.42 2.10
N TYR A 48 5.92 -7.01 1.75
CA TYR A 48 5.23 -7.53 0.56
C TYR A 48 5.73 -6.88 -0.75
N GLY A 49 6.81 -6.10 -0.67
CA GLY A 49 7.49 -5.46 -1.79
C GLY A 49 8.31 -6.42 -2.64
N GLU A 50 7.62 -7.37 -3.28
CA GLU A 50 7.86 -7.80 -4.65
C GLU A 50 6.47 -8.24 -5.16
N PRO A 51 5.67 -7.39 -5.82
CA PRO A 51 4.69 -7.89 -6.77
C PRO A 51 5.49 -8.60 -7.87
N GLY A 52 5.83 -9.87 -7.61
CA GLY A 52 6.57 -10.70 -8.54
C GLY A 52 5.79 -10.78 -9.84
N ARG A 53 6.20 -9.99 -10.83
CA ARG A 53 6.32 -10.40 -12.24
C ARG A 53 5.12 -11.18 -12.81
N ALA A 54 3.90 -10.88 -12.39
CA ALA A 54 2.68 -11.47 -12.95
C ALA A 54 2.31 -10.70 -14.21
N GLY A 55 3.05 -10.91 -15.31
CA GLY A 55 2.67 -10.34 -16.60
C GLY A 55 3.63 -10.53 -17.77
N LEU A 56 4.89 -10.91 -17.56
CA LEU A 56 5.83 -11.05 -18.69
C LEU A 56 6.73 -12.28 -18.56
N ALA A 57 6.12 -13.47 -18.62
CA ALA A 57 6.80 -14.70 -18.99
C ALA A 57 5.97 -15.40 -20.08
N GLU A 58 6.48 -15.28 -21.31
CA GLU A 58 6.48 -16.34 -22.33
C GLU A 58 5.15 -16.71 -23.02
N ARG A 59 4.66 -15.82 -23.88
CA ARG A 59 4.14 -16.31 -25.18
C ARG A 59 5.33 -16.50 -26.11
N GLY A 60 5.96 -17.67 -25.97
CA GLY A 60 6.91 -18.17 -26.95
C GLY A 60 6.26 -18.33 -28.33
N ALA A 61 7.09 -18.13 -29.36
CA ALA A 61 6.89 -18.32 -30.79
C ALA A 61 6.14 -17.21 -31.57
N PRO A 62 6.84 -16.63 -32.55
CA PRO A 62 6.49 -16.93 -33.93
C PRO A 62 7.56 -17.82 -34.55
N HIS A 63 7.08 -18.87 -35.20
CA HIS A 63 7.87 -19.82 -35.97
C HIS A 63 8.58 -19.10 -37.11
N THR A 64 9.86 -18.76 -36.93
CA THR A 64 10.77 -18.57 -38.06
C THR A 64 11.43 -19.90 -38.35
N ARG A 65 10.90 -20.65 -39.32
CA ARG A 65 11.75 -21.50 -40.15
C ARG A 65 11.48 -21.18 -41.61
N SER A 66 12.53 -20.62 -42.19
CA SER A 66 12.76 -20.27 -43.58
C SER A 66 12.97 -21.52 -44.44
N ALA A 67 12.73 -21.33 -45.75
CA ALA A 67 13.17 -22.11 -46.91
C ALA A 67 12.45 -23.45 -47.21
#